data_AF-A0A6B3F959-F1
#
_entry.id   AF-A0A6B3F959-F1
#
_cell.length_a   1.000
_cell.length_b   1.000
_cell.length_c   1.000
_cell.angle_alpha   90.00
_cell.angle_beta   90.00
_cell.angle_gamma   90.00
#
_symmetry.space_group_name_H-M   'P 1'
#
loop_
_entity.id
_entity.type
_entity.pdbx_description
1 polymer ?
#
loop_
_entity_poly.entity_id
_entity_poly.type
_entity_poly.pdbx_seq_one_letter_code
_entity_poly.pdbx_strand_id
1 'polypeptide(L)'
;MRGWWREITGLVLPVACGGCGRPRTELCDECAAQLHGGPPRRVRPDPEPAGLPAVHAAACYENAVRALLLAHKERGVLGLAGTLGKALAGAVRAGVGPPPVPGPLLLVPVPSSRRAVAARGHDPT
;
A
#
# COMPACT_ATOMS: atom_id res chain seq x y z
N MET A 1 -32.40 -14.44 -6.86
CA MET A 1 -32.51 -13.02 -6.46
C MET A 1 -31.18 -12.33 -6.16
N ARG A 2 -30.24 -12.89 -5.36
CA ARG A 2 -28.98 -12.21 -4.98
C ARG A 2 -28.04 -11.84 -6.15
N GLY A 3 -28.05 -12.59 -7.25
CA GLY A 3 -27.16 -12.34 -8.40
C GLY A 3 -27.49 -11.09 -9.20
N TRP A 4 -28.77 -10.85 -9.48
CA TRP A 4 -29.23 -9.67 -10.24
C TRP A 4 -28.99 -8.38 -9.47
N TRP A 5 -29.23 -8.39 -8.16
CA TRP A 5 -28.89 -7.26 -7.29
C TRP A 5 -27.39 -6.97 -7.35
N ARG A 6 -26.51 -7.98 -7.30
CA ARG A 6 -25.05 -7.77 -7.41
C ARG A 6 -24.63 -7.17 -8.76
N GLU A 7 -25.25 -7.57 -9.87
CA GLU A 7 -24.99 -6.99 -11.20
C GLU A 7 -25.46 -5.53 -11.28
N ILE A 8 -26.68 -5.22 -10.83
CA ILE A 8 -27.21 -3.84 -10.79
C ILE A 8 -26.36 -2.95 -9.87
N THR A 9 -25.97 -3.46 -8.70
CA THR A 9 -25.11 -2.71 -7.77
C THR A 9 -23.72 -2.49 -8.36
N GLY A 10 -23.18 -3.45 -9.13
CA GLY A 10 -21.92 -3.29 -9.85
C GLY A 10 -21.96 -2.30 -11.00
N LEU A 11 -23.13 -2.01 -11.57
CA LEU A 11 -23.33 -0.95 -12.56
C LEU A 11 -23.44 0.44 -11.90
N VAL A 12 -24.09 0.51 -10.73
CA VAL A 12 -24.31 1.77 -9.99
C VAL A 12 -23.09 2.16 -9.12
N LEU A 13 -22.36 1.16 -8.62
CA LEU A 13 -21.14 1.28 -7.81
C LEU A 13 -20.05 0.37 -8.41
N PRO A 14 -19.45 0.75 -9.55
CA PRO A 14 -18.43 -0.06 -10.19
C PRO A 14 -17.18 -0.14 -9.31
N VAL A 15 -17.02 -1.28 -8.64
CA VAL A 15 -15.76 -1.63 -7.99
C VAL A 15 -14.80 -2.11 -9.07
N ALA A 16 -13.61 -1.54 -9.12
CA ALA A 16 -12.56 -1.94 -10.05
C ALA A 16 -11.22 -2.06 -9.32
N CYS A 17 -10.35 -2.95 -9.81
CA CYS A 17 -9.09 -3.23 -9.18
C CYS A 17 -8.24 -1.96 -9.18
N GLY A 18 -7.78 -1.52 -8.01
CA GLY A 18 -6.99 -0.28 -7.90
C GLY A 18 -5.65 -0.36 -8.66
N GLY A 19 -5.18 -1.58 -8.96
CA GLY A 19 -3.97 -1.85 -9.72
C GLY A 19 -4.16 -1.85 -11.24
N CYS A 20 -5.00 -2.76 -11.74
CA CYS A 20 -5.16 -2.99 -13.19
C CYS A 20 -6.52 -2.58 -13.77
N GLY A 21 -7.46 -2.13 -12.95
CA GLY A 21 -8.80 -1.72 -13.40
C GLY A 21 -9.78 -2.85 -13.71
N ARG A 22 -9.41 -4.13 -13.48
CA ARG A 22 -10.34 -5.27 -13.65
C ARG A 22 -11.61 -5.05 -12.82
N PRO A 23 -12.81 -5.19 -13.40
CA PRO A 23 -14.06 -4.91 -12.69
C PRO A 23 -14.36 -5.96 -11.60
N ARG A 24 -15.26 -5.60 -10.69
CA ARG A 24 -15.86 -6.44 -9.62
C ARG A 24 -14.95 -6.82 -8.46
N THR A 25 -13.74 -6.25 -8.34
CA THR A 25 -12.85 -6.44 -7.19
C THR A 25 -12.02 -5.19 -6.95
N GLU A 26 -11.70 -4.86 -5.69
CA GLU A 26 -10.78 -3.76 -5.37
C GLU A 26 -9.30 -4.16 -5.55
N LEU A 27 -9.03 -5.47 -5.49
CA LEU A 27 -7.71 -6.06 -5.69
C LEU A 27 -7.87 -7.46 -6.29
N CYS A 28 -7.41 -7.65 -7.52
CA CYS A 28 -7.37 -8.98 -8.13
C CYS A 28 -6.15 -9.78 -7.68
N ASP A 29 -6.20 -11.11 -7.84
CA ASP A 29 -5.14 -12.03 -7.42
C ASP A 29 -3.79 -11.72 -8.08
N GLU A 30 -3.78 -11.27 -9.33
CA GLU A 30 -2.57 -10.90 -10.05
C GLU A 30 -1.89 -9.66 -9.45
N CYS A 31 -2.67 -8.60 -9.15
CA CYS A 31 -2.14 -7.42 -8.48
C CYS A 31 -1.75 -7.71 -7.03
N ALA A 32 -2.49 -8.60 -6.34
CA ALA A 32 -2.11 -9.09 -5.01
C ALA A 32 -0.78 -9.84 -5.05
N ALA A 33 -0.56 -10.70 -6.07
CA ALA A 33 0.70 -11.40 -6.27
C ALA A 33 1.86 -10.43 -6.57
N GLN A 34 1.63 -9.34 -7.30
CA GLN A 34 2.69 -8.32 -7.48
C GLN A 34 3.01 -7.56 -6.18
N LEU A 35 2.02 -7.34 -5.31
CA LEU A 35 2.22 -6.66 -4.02
C LEU A 35 2.84 -7.56 -2.94
N HIS A 36 2.51 -8.86 -2.94
CA HIS A 36 2.87 -9.80 -1.87
C HIS A 36 3.80 -10.95 -2.31
N GLY A 37 4.06 -11.10 -3.60
CA GLY A 37 4.78 -12.26 -4.14
C GLY A 37 6.28 -12.25 -3.87
N GLY A 38 6.85 -11.10 -3.50
CA GLY A 38 8.25 -10.98 -3.11
C GLY A 38 8.42 -10.75 -1.61
N PRO A 39 9.51 -11.24 -1.00
CA PRO A 39 9.86 -10.83 0.36
C PRO A 39 10.26 -9.34 0.37
N PRO A 40 10.03 -8.63 1.49
CA PRO A 40 10.58 -7.29 1.66
C PRO A 40 12.11 -7.30 1.53
N ARG A 41 12.68 -6.25 0.94
CA ARG A 41 14.11 -6.20 0.61
C ARG A 41 14.74 -4.84 0.94
N ARG A 42 16.04 -4.86 1.24
CA ARG A 42 16.85 -3.64 1.36
C ARG A 42 16.93 -2.95 -0.02
N VAL A 43 16.67 -1.65 -0.05
CA VAL A 43 16.72 -0.82 -1.27
C VAL A 43 17.67 0.35 -1.03
N ARG A 44 18.48 0.67 -2.05
CA ARG A 44 19.44 1.77 -2.03
C ARG A 44 19.66 2.32 -3.44
N PRO A 45 19.92 3.62 -3.60
CA PRO A 45 20.47 4.17 -4.84
C PRO A 45 21.88 3.62 -5.11
N ASP A 46 22.32 3.73 -6.37
CA ASP A 46 23.70 3.44 -6.79
C ASP A 46 24.30 4.69 -7.46
N PRO A 47 25.33 5.33 -6.87
CA PRO A 47 25.97 4.98 -5.59
C PRO A 47 25.09 5.30 -4.36
N GLU A 48 25.32 4.59 -3.25
CA GLU A 48 24.63 4.83 -1.98
C GLU A 48 25.16 6.13 -1.32
N PRO A 49 24.31 7.15 -1.06
CA PRO A 49 24.74 8.37 -0.40
C PRO A 49 25.22 8.10 1.03
N ALA A 50 26.27 8.80 1.46
CA ALA A 50 26.77 8.71 2.82
C ALA A 50 25.68 9.14 3.84
N GLY A 51 25.49 8.33 4.88
CA GLY A 51 24.51 8.60 5.94
C GLY A 51 23.07 8.17 5.63
N LEU A 52 22.80 7.52 4.50
CA LEU A 52 21.46 6.98 4.22
C LEU A 52 21.12 5.85 5.22
N PRO A 53 20.02 5.96 5.98
CA PRO A 53 19.58 4.87 6.86
C PRO A 53 19.20 3.63 6.04
N ALA A 54 19.20 2.45 6.66
CA ALA A 54 18.76 1.23 5.99
C ALA A 54 17.28 1.33 5.57
N VAL A 55 17.04 1.41 4.27
CA VAL A 55 15.69 1.48 3.70
C VAL A 55 15.23 0.09 3.26
N HIS A 56 14.00 -0.27 3.65
CA HIS A 56 13.35 -1.52 3.24
C HIS A 56 12.07 -1.22 2.47
N ALA A 57 11.83 -1.96 1.39
CA ALA A 57 10.62 -1.86 0.59
C ALA A 57 9.88 -3.20 0.58
N ALA A 58 8.55 -3.14 0.66
CA ALA A 58 7.69 -4.31 0.56
C ALA A 58 7.57 -4.85 -0.88
N ALA A 59 7.64 -3.97 -1.87
CA ALA A 59 7.51 -4.31 -3.29
C ALA A 59 8.20 -3.24 -4.16
N CYS A 60 8.41 -3.55 -5.45
CA CYS A 60 8.85 -2.55 -6.43
C CYS A 60 7.73 -1.52 -6.67
N TYR A 61 8.07 -0.24 -6.66
CA TYR A 61 7.11 0.84 -6.93
C TYR A 61 6.88 1.01 -8.44
N GLU A 62 6.21 0.05 -9.05
CA GLU A 62 5.96 0.01 -10.49
C GLU A 62 4.54 -0.48 -10.78
N ASN A 63 4.04 -0.17 -11.98
CA ASN A 63 2.81 -0.73 -12.55
C ASN A 63 1.66 -0.86 -11.54
N ALA A 64 1.23 -2.10 -11.23
CA ALA A 64 0.10 -2.36 -10.34
C ALA A 64 0.35 -1.88 -8.91
N VAL A 65 1.56 -2.06 -8.36
CA VAL A 65 1.89 -1.62 -6.99
C VAL A 65 1.80 -0.10 -6.87
N ARG A 66 2.35 0.62 -7.87
CA ARG A 66 2.21 2.07 -7.95
C ARG A 66 0.74 2.48 -8.06
N ALA A 67 -0.03 1.82 -8.91
CA ALA A 67 -1.44 2.13 -9.11
C ALA A 67 -2.29 1.89 -7.86
N LEU A 68 -2.04 0.81 -7.11
CA LEU A 68 -2.67 0.49 -5.83
C LEU A 68 -2.37 1.54 -4.76
N LEU A 69 -1.10 1.95 -4.62
CA LEU A 69 -0.72 3.01 -3.68
C LEU A 69 -1.43 4.32 -4.01
N LEU A 70 -1.49 4.71 -5.28
CA LEU A 70 -2.20 5.91 -5.71
C LEU A 70 -3.72 5.78 -5.55
N ALA A 71 -4.30 4.59 -5.75
CA ALA A 71 -5.71 4.33 -5.52
C ALA A 71 -6.08 4.60 -4.06
N HIS A 72 -5.30 4.06 -3.13
CA HIS A 72 -5.51 4.26 -1.71
C HIS A 72 -5.23 5.71 -1.29
N LYS A 73 -4.05 6.23 -1.64
CA LYS A 73 -3.54 7.50 -1.13
C LYS A 73 -4.29 8.68 -1.71
N GLU A 74 -4.53 8.70 -3.02
CA GLU A 74 -5.00 9.91 -3.71
C GLU A 74 -6.44 9.78 -4.26
N ARG A 75 -6.97 8.56 -4.40
CA ARG A 75 -8.34 8.32 -4.92
C ARG A 75 -9.32 7.80 -3.87
N GLY A 76 -8.92 7.71 -2.61
CA GLY A 76 -9.82 7.34 -1.51
C GLY A 76 -10.30 5.89 -1.55
N VAL A 77 -9.57 4.97 -2.19
CA VAL A 77 -9.89 3.54 -2.17
C VAL A 77 -9.44 2.95 -0.81
N LEU A 78 -10.24 3.21 0.23
CA LEU A 78 -9.89 2.89 1.61
C LEU A 78 -9.83 1.38 1.90
N GLY A 79 -10.55 0.55 1.15
CA GLY A 79 -10.51 -0.91 1.31
C GLY A 79 -9.12 -1.53 1.06
N LEU A 80 -8.22 -0.80 0.37
CA LEU A 80 -6.82 -1.21 0.19
C LEU A 80 -5.95 -1.05 1.45
N ALA A 81 -6.40 -0.33 2.48
CA ALA A 81 -5.62 -0.05 3.68
C ALA A 81 -5.10 -1.33 4.36
N GLY A 82 -5.95 -2.35 4.49
CA GLY A 82 -5.56 -3.61 5.13
C GLY A 82 -4.48 -4.37 4.35
N THR A 83 -4.58 -4.41 3.03
CA THR A 83 -3.62 -5.09 2.16
C THR A 83 -2.28 -4.34 2.12
N LEU A 84 -2.31 -3.02 1.94
CA LEU A 84 -1.11 -2.19 1.96
C LEU A 84 -0.44 -2.22 3.35
N GLY A 85 -1.23 -2.20 4.43
CA GLY A 85 -0.75 -2.32 5.80
C GLY A 85 -0.05 -3.66 6.07
N LYS A 86 -0.57 -4.78 5.52
CA LYS A 86 0.11 -6.09 5.59
C LYS A 86 1.47 -6.08 4.90
N ALA A 87 1.55 -5.47 3.71
CA ALA A 87 2.81 -5.32 2.98
C ALA A 87 3.81 -4.45 3.77
N LEU A 88 3.36 -3.31 4.29
CA LEU A 88 4.16 -2.41 5.13
C LEU A 88 4.67 -3.14 6.38
N ALA A 89 3.82 -3.88 7.08
CA ALA A 89 4.21 -4.65 8.25
C ALA A 89 5.30 -5.68 7.94
N GLY A 90 5.29 -6.25 6.73
CA GLY A 90 6.39 -7.10 6.24
C GLY A 90 7.71 -6.35 6.17
N ALA A 91 7.73 -5.17 5.53
CA ALA A 91 8.93 -4.34 5.42
C ALA A 91 9.45 -3.86 6.78
N VAL A 92 8.55 -3.49 7.70
CA VAL A 92 8.88 -3.14 9.08
C VAL A 92 9.57 -4.31 9.78
N ARG A 93 9.00 -5.53 9.73
CA ARG A 93 9.61 -6.70 10.37
C ARG A 93 10.99 -7.03 9.81
N ALA A 94 11.21 -6.83 8.51
CA ALA A 94 12.51 -7.03 7.89
C ALA A 94 13.54 -5.99 8.34
N GLY A 95 13.12 -4.75 8.64
CA GLY A 95 14.02 -3.64 8.96
C GLY A 95 14.33 -3.42 10.44
N VAL A 96 13.49 -3.89 11.36
CA VAL A 96 13.62 -3.54 12.80
C VAL A 96 14.73 -4.33 13.51
N GLY A 97 15.05 -5.54 13.04
CA GLY A 97 16.05 -6.39 13.69
C GLY A 97 15.72 -6.69 15.17
N PRO A 98 16.64 -7.32 15.92
CA PRO A 98 16.48 -7.49 17.36
C PRO A 98 16.55 -6.14 18.08
N PRO A 99 15.63 -5.84 19.00
CA PRO A 99 15.63 -4.55 19.69
C PRO A 99 16.85 -4.46 20.63
N PRO A 100 17.49 -3.28 20.74
CA PRO A 100 18.62 -3.09 21.65
C PRO A 100 18.20 -3.09 23.13
N VAL A 101 16.92 -2.78 23.41
CA VAL A 101 16.31 -2.76 24.75
C VAL A 101 14.89 -3.31 24.64
N PRO A 102 14.39 -4.08 25.61
CA PRO A 102 12.99 -4.51 25.62
C PRO A 102 12.02 -3.33 25.58
N GLY A 103 11.06 -3.35 24.67
CA GLY A 103 10.06 -2.29 24.55
C GLY A 103 9.17 -2.42 23.31
N PRO A 104 8.11 -1.62 23.21
CA PRO A 104 7.25 -1.59 22.04
C PRO A 104 7.99 -0.97 20.85
N LEU A 105 7.70 -1.48 19.65
CA LEU A 105 8.09 -0.83 18.40
C LEU A 105 7.13 0.31 18.09
N LEU A 106 7.65 1.53 17.96
CA LEU A 106 6.88 2.69 17.53
C LEU A 106 7.11 2.96 16.04
N LEU A 107 6.02 3.14 15.29
CA LEU A 107 6.06 3.58 13.90
C LEU A 107 5.78 5.08 13.86
N VAL A 108 6.73 5.85 13.32
CA VAL A 108 6.60 7.29 13.13
C VAL A 108 6.44 7.56 11.64
N PRO A 109 5.24 7.96 11.16
CA PRO A 109 5.06 8.30 9.76
C PRO A 109 5.76 9.62 9.43
N VAL A 110 6.17 9.76 8.17
CA VAL A 110 6.61 11.06 7.65
C VAL A 110 5.38 11.96 7.55
N PRO A 111 5.38 13.15 8.16
CA PRO A 111 4.17 13.97 8.21
C PRO A 111 3.71 14.42 6.83
N SER A 112 2.42 14.25 6.55
CA SER A 112 1.76 14.83 5.39
C SER A 112 1.63 16.36 5.54
N SER A 113 1.81 17.10 4.44
CA SER A 113 1.51 18.54 4.46
C SER A 113 0.00 18.78 4.62
N ARG A 114 -0.39 19.82 5.36
CA ARG A 114 -1.82 20.16 5.58
C ARG A 114 -2.60 20.32 4.27
N ARG A 115 -1.98 20.94 3.25
CA ARG A 115 -2.57 21.08 1.91
C ARG A 115 -2.85 19.74 1.25
N ALA A 116 -1.96 18.77 1.42
CA ALA A 116 -2.12 17.45 0.83
C ALA A 116 -3.21 16.64 1.55
N VAL A 117 -3.30 16.72 2.88
CA VAL A 117 -4.41 16.14 3.66
C VAL A 117 -5.74 16.76 3.24
N ALA A 118 -5.81 18.09 3.15
CA ALA A 118 -7.02 18.80 2.74
C ALA A 118 -7.46 18.44 1.32
N ALA A 119 -6.53 18.32 0.37
CA ALA A 119 -6.83 17.94 -1.01
C ALA A 119 -7.38 16.50 -1.12
N ARG A 120 -6.91 15.59 -0.26
CA ARG A 120 -7.37 14.19 -0.21
C ARG A 120 -8.64 13.98 0.60
N GLY A 121 -8.92 14.86 1.57
CA GLY A 121 -10.03 14.70 2.51
C GLY A 121 -9.77 13.67 3.62
N HIS A 122 -8.59 13.03 3.65
CA HIS A 122 -8.16 12.13 4.72
C HIS A 122 -6.63 12.11 4.85
N ASP A 123 -6.13 11.63 6.00
CA ASP A 123 -4.70 11.40 6.22
C ASP A 123 -4.41 9.89 6.15
N PRO A 124 -3.66 9.40 5.14
CA PRO A 124 -3.35 7.98 4.98
C PRO A 124 -2.07 7.54 5.71
N THR A 125 -1.40 8.44 6.44
CA THR A 125 -0.21 8.13 7.25
C THR A 125 -0.54 7.58 8.62
#